data_AF-G0NCA2-F1
#
_entry.id   AF-G0NCA2-F1
#
_cell.length_a   1.000
_cell.length_b   1.000
_cell.length_c   1.000
_cell.angle_alpha   90.00
_cell.angle_beta   90.00
_cell.angle_gamma   90.00
#
_symmetry.space_group_name_H-M   'P 1'
#
loop_
_entity.id
_entity.type
_entity.pdbx_description
1 polymer ?
#
loop_
_entity_poly.entity_id
_entity_poly.type
_entity_poly.pdbx_seq_one_letter_code
_entity_poly.pdbx_strand_id
1 'polypeptide(L)'
;MPRHWFLVFLPFLISSVLSQCDSTTCPTGGIWGEWSTTGSCDTTCGALSAYNFRFTSSGNTTITQRCGTQACNYPRTNASGPTCCNGTTLMLYSNWYHCGPLPTHTLACCPKGGYWSAWGTWQKNPDRVQWTRTRTCLSGSLNCPCEGDSIDNTYKCPCIPIRRMSTKPSCSEFSGITPFDAREPVFQASRCVNTFVFEASDFRQKFYRNNGTHWVTSVGWVDTTGKCHVREVGGLGKETTSGAFYKFNFGCDLSTLRFRGDLFGIIMTDLDVVAQFYEP
;
A
#
# COMPACT_ATOMS: atom_id res chain seq x y z
N MET A 1 41.63 -19.65 -43.44
CA MET A 1 40.36 -20.42 -43.35
C MET A 1 39.77 -20.20 -41.96
N PRO A 2 38.77 -19.32 -41.80
CA PRO A 2 38.25 -18.97 -40.48
C PRO A 2 37.16 -19.97 -40.05
N ARG A 3 37.29 -20.48 -38.83
CA ARG A 3 36.37 -21.43 -38.21
C ARG A 3 35.34 -20.62 -37.43
N HIS A 4 34.16 -20.41 -38.00
CA HIS A 4 33.06 -19.71 -37.34
C HIS A 4 32.49 -20.59 -36.22
N TRP A 5 32.65 -20.15 -34.97
CA TRP A 5 31.88 -20.64 -33.83
C TRP A 5 30.52 -19.93 -33.80
N PHE A 6 29.45 -20.70 -33.96
CA PHE A 6 28.08 -20.26 -33.74
C PHE A 6 27.85 -20.08 -32.24
N LEU A 7 27.78 -18.83 -31.77
CA LEU A 7 27.23 -18.48 -30.45
C LEU A 7 25.71 -18.44 -30.57
N VAL A 8 25.04 -19.44 -30.00
CA VAL A 8 23.58 -19.48 -29.85
C VAL A 8 23.20 -18.55 -28.70
N PHE A 9 22.64 -17.38 -29.02
CA PHE A 9 21.98 -16.49 -28.07
C PHE A 9 20.59 -17.07 -27.73
N LEU A 10 20.43 -17.57 -26.50
CA LEU A 10 19.12 -17.90 -25.92
C LEU A 10 18.60 -16.65 -25.19
N PRO A 11 17.48 -16.04 -25.60
CA PRO A 11 16.86 -14.98 -24.82
C PRO A 11 16.12 -15.60 -23.63
N PHE A 12 16.62 -15.33 -22.42
CA PHE A 12 15.89 -15.59 -21.18
C PHE A 12 14.67 -14.64 -21.10
N LEU A 13 13.52 -15.13 -21.57
CA LEU A 13 12.22 -14.57 -21.26
C LEU A 13 11.86 -14.98 -19.82
N ILE A 14 11.88 -14.02 -18.91
CA ILE A 14 11.32 -14.18 -17.56
C ILE A 14 9.80 -14.15 -17.71
N SER A 15 9.19 -15.32 -17.92
CA SER A 15 7.76 -15.49 -17.74
C SER A 15 7.48 -15.48 -16.24
N SER A 16 6.80 -14.43 -15.79
CA SER A 16 6.07 -14.43 -14.52
C SER A 16 5.16 -15.66 -14.48
N VAL A 17 5.37 -16.51 -13.49
CA VAL A 17 4.48 -17.63 -13.17
C VAL A 17 3.15 -17.08 -12.68
N LEU A 18 2.26 -16.76 -13.62
CA LEU A 18 0.83 -16.78 -13.37
C LEU A 18 0.50 -18.22 -12.98
N SER A 19 0.06 -18.38 -11.73
CA SER A 19 -0.50 -19.64 -11.23
C SER A 19 -1.45 -20.18 -12.29
N GLN A 20 -1.08 -21.34 -12.85
CA GLN A 20 -1.83 -22.04 -13.87
C GLN A 20 -3.25 -22.28 -13.32
N CYS A 21 -4.24 -21.54 -13.83
CA CYS A 21 -5.63 -21.86 -13.59
C CYS A 21 -5.89 -23.22 -14.22
N ASP A 22 -6.35 -24.18 -13.43
CA ASP A 22 -6.71 -25.50 -13.89
C ASP A 22 -7.82 -25.36 -14.96
N SER A 23 -7.50 -25.77 -16.18
CA SER A 23 -8.28 -25.52 -17.40
C SER A 23 -9.67 -26.18 -17.42
N THR A 24 -10.02 -26.91 -16.37
CA THR A 24 -11.32 -27.55 -16.16
C THR A 24 -12.33 -26.68 -15.41
N THR A 25 -11.94 -25.48 -14.94
CA THR A 25 -12.81 -24.58 -14.14
C THR A 25 -13.00 -23.17 -14.70
N CYS A 26 -12.56 -22.89 -15.93
CA CYS A 26 -12.75 -21.57 -16.53
C CYS A 26 -14.15 -21.46 -17.17
N PRO A 27 -14.98 -20.47 -16.79
CA PRO A 27 -16.29 -20.28 -17.40
C PRO A 27 -16.15 -19.91 -18.89
N THR A 28 -16.96 -20.56 -19.73
CA THR A 28 -17.03 -20.27 -21.17
C THR A 28 -17.45 -18.81 -21.36
N GLY A 29 -16.51 -17.96 -21.79
CA GLY A 29 -16.68 -16.50 -21.86
C GLY A 29 -15.46 -15.70 -21.38
N GLY A 30 -14.50 -16.36 -20.72
CA GLY A 30 -13.27 -15.72 -20.22
C GLY A 30 -13.45 -15.06 -18.85
N ILE A 31 -12.33 -14.70 -18.24
CA ILE A 31 -12.28 -13.99 -16.95
C ILE A 31 -12.25 -12.49 -17.24
N TRP A 32 -13.21 -11.76 -16.68
CA TRP A 32 -13.40 -10.32 -16.88
C TRP A 32 -12.50 -9.51 -15.94
N GLY A 33 -11.87 -8.42 -16.42
CA GLY A 33 -11.11 -7.43 -15.63
C GLY A 33 -11.97 -6.44 -14.82
N GLU A 34 -11.34 -5.42 -14.24
CA GLU A 34 -12.00 -4.48 -13.34
C GLU A 34 -12.97 -3.51 -14.04
N TRP A 35 -14.09 -3.21 -13.37
CA TRP A 35 -15.05 -2.19 -13.82
C TRP A 35 -14.55 -0.79 -13.49
N SER A 36 -14.64 0.14 -14.44
CA SER A 36 -14.41 1.57 -14.20
C SER A 36 -15.70 2.37 -14.40
N THR A 37 -16.00 3.29 -13.48
CA THR A 37 -17.15 4.21 -13.59
C THR A 37 -16.73 5.49 -14.30
N THR A 38 -17.53 5.94 -15.28
CA THR A 38 -17.26 7.16 -16.07
C THR A 38 -18.25 8.31 -15.81
N GLY A 39 -19.05 8.26 -14.73
CA GLY A 39 -20.01 9.33 -14.39
C GLY A 39 -20.33 9.46 -12.90
N SER A 40 -21.02 10.55 -12.51
CA SER A 40 -21.61 10.82 -11.19
C SER A 40 -23.13 10.57 -11.21
N CYS A 41 -23.73 10.11 -10.11
CA CYS A 41 -25.19 10.06 -9.95
C CYS A 41 -25.61 11.29 -9.18
N ASP A 42 -26.16 12.24 -9.91
CA ASP A 42 -26.56 13.52 -9.35
C ASP A 42 -27.89 13.42 -8.59
N THR A 43 -28.57 12.27 -8.65
CA THR A 43 -29.92 12.10 -8.09
C THR A 43 -30.02 10.93 -7.10
N THR A 44 -30.59 11.17 -5.93
CA THR A 44 -30.74 10.17 -4.86
C THR A 44 -31.98 9.28 -4.99
N CYS A 45 -33.01 9.69 -5.72
CA CYS A 45 -34.25 8.91 -5.92
C CYS A 45 -34.86 9.15 -7.31
N GLY A 46 -35.73 8.23 -7.77
CA GLY A 46 -36.54 8.36 -8.99
C GLY A 46 -35.89 7.89 -10.30
N ALA A 47 -34.67 7.33 -10.25
CA ALA A 47 -33.95 6.81 -11.42
C ALA A 47 -33.65 7.85 -12.54
N LEU A 48 -33.39 9.11 -12.16
CA LEU A 48 -33.15 10.22 -13.10
C LEU A 48 -31.80 10.13 -13.82
N SER A 49 -30.73 9.82 -13.08
CA SER A 49 -29.37 9.75 -13.63
C SER A 49 -28.93 8.31 -13.91
N ALA A 50 -27.87 8.17 -14.69
CA ALA A 50 -27.31 6.88 -15.08
C ALA A 50 -25.78 6.93 -15.02
N TYR A 51 -25.17 5.82 -14.60
CA TYR A 51 -23.74 5.59 -14.68
C TYR A 51 -23.41 4.75 -15.91
N ASN A 52 -22.27 5.05 -16.52
CA ASN A 52 -21.65 4.19 -17.51
C ASN A 52 -20.50 3.42 -16.86
N PHE A 53 -20.60 2.11 -16.87
CA PHE A 53 -19.53 1.19 -16.51
C PHE A 53 -18.77 0.84 -17.78
N ARG A 54 -17.46 1.10 -17.80
CA ARG A 54 -16.60 0.78 -18.94
C ARG A 54 -15.64 -0.36 -18.61
N PHE A 55 -15.46 -1.26 -19.57
CA PHE A 55 -14.59 -2.42 -19.59
C PHE A 55 -13.52 -2.31 -20.68
N THR A 56 -12.41 -3.03 -20.57
CA THR A 56 -11.42 -3.16 -21.65
C THR A 56 -11.37 -4.59 -22.19
N SER A 57 -12.12 -4.85 -23.27
CA SER A 57 -11.84 -5.95 -24.22
C SER A 57 -12.57 -5.73 -25.55
N SER A 58 -12.28 -6.60 -26.52
CA SER A 58 -12.71 -6.57 -27.93
C SER A 58 -14.21 -6.87 -28.15
N GLY A 59 -15.08 -6.19 -27.43
CA GLY A 59 -16.54 -6.24 -27.53
C GLY A 59 -17.17 -5.07 -26.76
N ASN A 60 -18.46 -4.76 -26.98
CA ASN A 60 -19.08 -3.50 -26.55
C ASN A 60 -18.75 -3.14 -25.09
N THR A 61 -17.86 -2.17 -24.92
CA THR A 61 -17.08 -1.97 -23.69
C THR A 61 -17.83 -1.19 -22.62
N THR A 62 -19.11 -0.88 -22.80
CA THR A 62 -19.82 0.07 -21.93
C THR A 62 -21.21 -0.44 -21.59
N ILE A 63 -21.53 -0.57 -20.31
CA ILE A 63 -22.88 -0.83 -19.80
C ILE A 63 -23.39 0.44 -19.09
N THR A 64 -24.56 0.91 -19.50
CA THR A 64 -25.25 2.03 -18.84
C THR A 64 -26.26 1.49 -17.84
N GLN A 65 -26.18 1.88 -16.57
CA GLN A 65 -27.17 1.55 -15.54
C GLN A 65 -27.75 2.79 -14.89
N ARG A 66 -29.06 2.78 -14.63
CA ARG A 66 -29.75 3.83 -13.87
C ARG A 66 -29.33 3.80 -12.40
N CYS A 67 -29.22 4.94 -11.77
CA CYS A 67 -28.83 5.09 -10.37
C CYS A 67 -29.89 5.87 -9.58
N GLY A 68 -29.85 5.83 -8.24
CA GLY A 68 -30.89 6.46 -7.41
C GLY A 68 -32.27 5.85 -7.67
N THR A 69 -32.34 4.52 -7.78
CA THR A 69 -33.55 3.81 -8.23
C THR A 69 -34.62 3.67 -7.15
N GLN A 70 -34.37 4.11 -5.92
CA GLN A 70 -35.40 4.15 -4.89
C GLN A 70 -36.51 5.12 -5.30
N ALA A 71 -37.77 4.71 -5.13
CA ALA A 71 -38.92 5.56 -5.41
C ALA A 71 -38.88 6.82 -4.54
N CYS A 72 -39.17 7.97 -5.13
CA CYS A 72 -39.25 9.20 -4.36
C CYS A 72 -40.55 9.24 -3.54
N ASN A 73 -40.49 9.84 -2.35
CA ASN A 73 -41.70 10.06 -1.57
C ASN A 73 -42.67 10.99 -2.33
N TYR A 74 -43.96 10.66 -2.32
CA TYR A 74 -44.99 11.45 -2.96
C TYR A 74 -45.78 12.24 -1.90
N PRO A 75 -46.06 13.54 -2.10
CA PRO A 75 -45.55 14.42 -3.16
C PRO A 75 -44.09 14.85 -2.89
N ARG A 76 -43.31 15.04 -3.96
CA ARG A 76 -41.91 15.50 -3.82
C ARG A 76 -41.91 16.96 -3.35
N THR A 77 -41.35 17.24 -2.17
CA THR A 77 -41.05 18.61 -1.77
C THR A 77 -40.10 19.22 -2.81
N ASN A 78 -40.54 20.30 -3.47
CA ASN A 78 -39.83 21.00 -4.57
C ASN A 78 -39.78 20.31 -5.95
N ALA A 79 -40.66 19.35 -6.27
CA ALA A 79 -40.85 18.94 -7.66
C ALA A 79 -42.29 18.51 -7.98
N SER A 80 -42.85 19.06 -9.06
CA SER A 80 -44.10 18.63 -9.70
C SER A 80 -43.87 17.39 -10.57
N GLY A 81 -43.42 16.30 -9.95
CA GLY A 81 -43.00 15.09 -10.65
C GLY A 81 -43.66 13.81 -10.12
N PRO A 82 -43.95 12.83 -11.01
CA PRO A 82 -44.30 11.47 -10.59
C PRO A 82 -43.21 10.85 -9.71
N THR A 83 -43.58 9.88 -8.87
CA THR A 83 -42.69 9.09 -7.98
C THR A 83 -41.47 8.50 -8.70
N CYS A 84 -41.67 8.15 -9.97
CA CYS A 84 -40.67 7.62 -10.88
C CYS A 84 -40.61 8.48 -12.14
N CYS A 85 -39.43 8.58 -12.74
CA CYS A 85 -39.24 9.43 -13.90
C CYS A 85 -39.80 8.83 -15.18
N ASN A 86 -40.03 9.68 -16.18
CA ASN A 86 -40.72 9.29 -17.40
C ASN A 86 -39.99 8.12 -18.10
N GLY A 87 -40.73 7.04 -18.37
CA GLY A 87 -40.19 5.78 -18.89
C GLY A 87 -39.74 4.76 -17.83
N THR A 88 -39.91 5.05 -16.53
CA THR A 88 -39.71 4.07 -15.44
C THR A 88 -41.02 3.84 -14.68
N THR A 89 -41.30 2.58 -14.35
CA THR A 89 -42.47 2.16 -13.59
C THR A 89 -42.08 1.84 -12.15
N LEU A 90 -43.03 2.04 -11.25
CA LEU A 90 -42.88 1.63 -9.85
C LEU A 90 -42.89 0.10 -9.79
N MET A 91 -41.91 -0.48 -9.12
CA MET A 91 -41.81 -1.91 -8.88
C MET A 91 -41.54 -2.17 -7.40
N LEU A 92 -42.08 -3.26 -6.88
CA LEU A 92 -41.78 -3.73 -5.53
C LEU A 92 -40.58 -4.67 -5.59
N TYR A 93 -39.50 -4.33 -4.90
CA TYR A 93 -38.33 -5.20 -4.80
C TYR A 93 -37.79 -5.17 -3.37
N SER A 94 -37.57 -6.35 -2.78
CA SER A 94 -37.07 -6.50 -1.40
C SER A 94 -37.85 -5.65 -0.37
N ASN A 95 -39.18 -5.58 -0.48
CA ASN A 95 -40.10 -4.79 0.35
C ASN A 95 -39.95 -3.25 0.25
N TRP A 96 -39.21 -2.75 -0.74
CA TRP A 96 -39.11 -1.32 -1.05
C TRP A 96 -39.67 -1.00 -2.44
N TYR A 97 -40.17 0.21 -2.61
CA TYR A 97 -40.60 0.73 -3.91
C TYR A 97 -39.40 1.28 -4.68
N HIS A 98 -39.20 0.79 -5.89
CA HIS A 98 -38.14 1.22 -6.79
C HIS A 98 -38.70 1.66 -8.14
N CYS A 99 -37.96 2.51 -8.85
CA CYS A 99 -38.25 2.93 -10.21
C CYS A 99 -37.41 2.11 -11.19
N GLY A 100 -38.09 1.27 -12.00
CA GLY A 100 -37.52 0.25 -12.87
C GLY A 100 -38.19 0.20 -14.25
N PRO A 101 -37.80 -0.69 -15.18
CA PRO A 101 -37.31 -2.05 -14.93
C PRO A 101 -35.92 -2.04 -14.33
N LEU A 102 -35.82 -2.50 -13.08
CA LEU A 102 -34.55 -2.98 -12.56
C LEU A 102 -34.23 -4.23 -13.36
N PRO A 103 -33.02 -4.36 -13.92
CA PRO A 103 -32.63 -5.58 -14.60
C PRO A 103 -32.93 -6.76 -13.67
N THR A 104 -33.72 -7.73 -14.13
CA THR A 104 -33.88 -9.03 -13.47
C THR A 104 -32.58 -9.80 -13.63
N HIS A 105 -31.58 -9.32 -12.92
CA HIS A 105 -30.32 -9.97 -12.78
C HIS A 105 -30.17 -10.16 -11.27
N THR A 106 -30.41 -11.39 -10.82
CA THR A 106 -29.31 -12.09 -10.15
C THR A 106 -28.09 -11.81 -11.00
N LEU A 107 -27.37 -10.71 -10.71
CA LEU A 107 -26.22 -10.29 -11.47
C LEU A 107 -25.33 -11.53 -11.60
N ALA A 108 -25.23 -12.07 -12.82
CA ALA A 108 -24.25 -13.10 -13.16
C ALA A 108 -22.81 -12.63 -12.87
N CYS A 109 -22.66 -11.36 -12.46
CA CYS A 109 -21.43 -10.66 -12.16
C CYS A 109 -21.32 -10.17 -10.71
N CYS A 110 -22.18 -10.54 -9.75
CA CYS A 110 -21.87 -10.27 -8.34
C CYS A 110 -20.78 -11.26 -7.91
N PRO A 111 -19.50 -10.84 -7.72
CA PRO A 111 -18.53 -11.73 -7.11
C PRO A 111 -19.05 -12.11 -5.72
N LYS A 112 -18.84 -13.38 -5.33
CA LYS A 112 -19.16 -13.84 -3.99
C LYS A 112 -18.43 -12.93 -2.98
N GLY A 113 -19.19 -12.24 -2.13
CA GLY A 113 -18.67 -11.28 -1.15
C GLY A 113 -18.55 -9.82 -1.61
N GLY A 114 -19.07 -9.47 -2.80
CA GLY A 114 -19.18 -8.08 -3.30
C GLY A 114 -17.85 -7.46 -3.72
N TYR A 115 -17.91 -6.21 -4.22
CA TYR A 115 -16.74 -5.42 -4.62
C TYR A 115 -16.41 -4.39 -3.54
N TRP A 116 -15.25 -4.57 -2.91
CA TRP A 116 -14.70 -3.66 -1.91
C TRP A 116 -13.73 -2.67 -2.53
N SER A 117 -13.65 -1.45 -2.00
CA SER A 117 -12.52 -0.57 -2.26
C SER A 117 -11.23 -1.19 -1.73
N ALA A 118 -10.08 -0.71 -2.21
CA ALA A 118 -8.84 -0.92 -1.49
C ALA A 118 -9.00 -0.46 -0.03
N TRP A 119 -8.30 -1.15 0.88
CA TRP A 119 -8.20 -0.69 2.26
C TRP A 119 -7.51 0.68 2.31
N GLY A 120 -8.01 1.57 3.14
CA GLY A 120 -7.35 2.82 3.48
C GLY A 120 -6.05 2.59 4.24
N THR A 121 -5.29 3.68 4.43
CA THR A 121 -4.08 3.67 5.25
C THR A 121 -4.41 3.35 6.71
N TRP A 122 -3.49 2.69 7.40
CA TRP A 122 -3.64 2.48 8.84
C TRP A 122 -3.64 3.82 9.59
N GLN A 123 -4.40 3.88 10.67
CA GLN A 123 -4.43 4.99 11.61
C GLN A 123 -4.16 4.46 13.01
N LYS A 124 -3.26 5.11 13.75
CA LYS A 124 -2.94 4.73 15.13
C LYS A 124 -3.95 5.36 16.10
N ASN A 125 -4.54 4.54 16.96
CA ASN A 125 -5.33 5.07 18.07
C ASN A 125 -4.39 5.68 19.12
N PRO A 126 -4.64 6.91 19.59
CA PRO A 126 -3.71 7.62 20.48
C PRO A 126 -3.58 6.94 21.85
N ASP A 127 -4.69 6.38 22.37
CA ASP A 127 -4.77 5.87 23.74
C ASP A 127 -4.62 4.35 23.86
N ARG A 128 -4.44 3.64 22.73
CA ARG A 128 -4.41 2.18 22.68
C ARG A 128 -3.33 1.68 21.73
N VAL A 129 -2.80 0.50 22.00
CA VAL A 129 -1.92 -0.23 21.06
C VAL A 129 -2.80 -0.88 19.99
N GLN A 130 -3.41 -0.04 19.15
CA GLN A 130 -4.38 -0.45 18.14
C GLN A 130 -4.22 0.42 16.91
N TRP A 131 -4.25 -0.22 15.74
CA TRP A 131 -4.32 0.42 14.45
C TRP A 131 -5.60 0.01 13.76
N THR A 132 -6.24 0.98 13.13
CA THR A 132 -7.51 0.79 12.44
C THR A 132 -7.38 1.26 11.00
N ARG A 133 -7.99 0.54 10.07
CA ARG A 133 -8.17 0.96 8.68
C ARG A 133 -9.59 0.66 8.22
N THR A 134 -10.05 1.37 7.20
CA THR A 134 -11.41 1.25 6.68
C THR A 134 -11.42 0.97 5.19
N ARG A 135 -12.50 0.36 4.71
CA ARG A 135 -12.80 0.19 3.28
C ARG A 135 -14.30 0.37 3.05
N THR A 136 -14.69 0.61 1.81
CA THR A 136 -16.09 0.87 1.45
C THR A 136 -16.59 -0.19 0.46
N CYS A 137 -17.81 -0.66 0.65
CA CYS A 137 -18.47 -1.55 -0.29
C CYS A 137 -18.92 -0.74 -1.51
N LEU A 138 -18.29 -0.97 -2.65
CA LEU A 138 -18.54 -0.26 -3.90
C LEU A 138 -19.72 -0.87 -4.68
N SER A 139 -20.03 -2.16 -4.45
CA SER A 139 -21.14 -2.85 -5.11
C SER A 139 -22.47 -2.79 -4.35
N GLY A 140 -22.52 -2.14 -3.18
CA GLY A 140 -23.72 -2.09 -2.35
C GLY A 140 -24.90 -1.39 -3.04
N SER A 141 -24.63 -0.36 -3.85
CA SER A 141 -25.62 0.34 -4.67
C SER A 141 -26.14 -0.46 -5.87
N LEU A 142 -25.47 -1.58 -6.20
CA LEU A 142 -25.81 -2.49 -7.30
C LEU A 142 -26.57 -3.74 -6.81
N ASN A 143 -27.06 -3.74 -5.57
CA ASN A 143 -27.67 -4.90 -4.92
C ASN A 143 -26.75 -6.14 -4.84
N CYS A 144 -25.43 -5.94 -4.87
CA CYS A 144 -24.45 -6.97 -4.54
C CYS A 144 -23.87 -6.66 -3.14
N PRO A 145 -24.40 -7.27 -2.05
CA PRO A 145 -23.90 -7.01 -0.71
C PRO A 145 -22.46 -7.49 -0.57
N CYS A 146 -21.63 -6.69 0.08
CA CYS A 146 -20.30 -7.11 0.41
C CYS A 146 -20.29 -7.96 1.68
N GLU A 147 -19.56 -9.08 1.67
CA GLU A 147 -19.35 -9.93 2.85
C GLU A 147 -18.05 -9.53 3.55
N GLY A 148 -18.10 -9.46 4.88
CA GLY A 148 -16.98 -9.09 5.75
C GLY A 148 -17.03 -7.65 6.26
N ASP A 149 -16.04 -7.27 7.05
CA ASP A 149 -16.06 -6.00 7.77
C ASP A 149 -15.57 -4.83 6.91
N SER A 150 -16.17 -3.66 7.12
CA SER A 150 -15.71 -2.37 6.55
C SER A 150 -14.59 -1.73 7.38
N ILE A 151 -14.30 -2.28 8.55
CA ILE A 151 -13.31 -1.80 9.50
C ILE A 151 -12.43 -2.98 9.91
N ASP A 152 -11.12 -2.79 9.83
CA ASP A 152 -10.12 -3.78 10.27
C ASP A 152 -9.30 -3.18 11.41
N ASN A 153 -9.11 -3.97 12.45
CA ASN A 153 -8.41 -3.61 13.66
C ASN A 153 -7.25 -4.58 13.88
N THR A 154 -6.05 -4.05 14.08
CA THR A 154 -4.88 -4.83 14.50
C THR A 154 -4.28 -4.27 15.79
N TYR A 155 -3.78 -5.17 16.63
CA TYR A 155 -3.06 -4.85 17.86
C TYR A 155 -1.54 -5.04 17.70
N LYS A 156 -1.11 -5.43 16.50
CA LYS A 156 0.30 -5.53 16.12
C LYS A 156 0.65 -4.33 15.25
N CYS A 157 1.82 -3.75 15.48
CA CYS A 157 2.36 -2.68 14.64
C CYS A 157 2.37 -3.16 13.17
N PRO A 158 1.75 -2.42 12.24
CA PRO A 158 1.62 -2.84 10.85
C PRO A 158 2.90 -2.65 10.03
N CYS A 159 3.87 -1.88 10.53
CA CYS A 159 5.14 -1.68 9.84
C CYS A 159 6.07 -2.89 9.94
N ILE A 160 6.83 -3.13 8.88
CA ILE A 160 7.87 -4.16 8.84
C ILE A 160 9.11 -3.66 9.61
N PRO A 161 9.61 -4.41 10.62
CA PRO A 161 10.79 -4.00 11.38
C PRO A 161 12.04 -3.81 10.52
N ILE A 162 12.81 -2.75 10.82
CA ILE A 162 14.17 -2.54 10.29
C ILE A 162 15.06 -3.68 10.78
N ARG A 163 15.89 -4.20 9.88
CA ARG A 163 16.86 -5.26 10.15
C ARG A 163 18.28 -4.69 10.24
N ARG A 164 19.19 -5.41 10.89
CA ARG A 164 20.62 -5.10 10.82
C ARG A 164 21.20 -5.42 9.44
N MET A 165 22.25 -4.69 9.07
CA MET A 165 23.09 -5.03 7.92
C MET A 165 24.13 -6.07 8.34
N SER A 166 23.82 -7.35 8.17
CA SER A 166 24.75 -8.46 8.49
C SER A 166 25.80 -8.71 7.41
N THR A 167 25.48 -8.35 6.16
CA THR A 167 26.41 -8.43 5.02
C THR A 167 26.38 -7.09 4.30
N LYS A 168 27.57 -6.61 3.93
CA LYS A 168 27.71 -5.39 3.14
C LYS A 168 27.10 -5.64 1.75
N PRO A 169 26.05 -4.90 1.36
CA PRO A 169 25.49 -4.99 0.02
C PRO A 169 26.54 -4.62 -1.03
N SER A 170 26.41 -5.15 -2.24
CA SER A 170 27.28 -4.86 -3.39
C SER A 170 27.01 -3.47 -3.98
N CYS A 171 27.08 -2.44 -3.13
CA CYS A 171 26.85 -1.05 -3.48
C CYS A 171 28.17 -0.30 -3.48
N SER A 172 28.43 0.46 -4.55
CA SER A 172 29.61 1.30 -4.68
C SER A 172 29.68 2.37 -3.58
N GLU A 173 28.53 2.83 -3.07
CA GLU A 173 28.45 3.81 -1.97
C GLU A 173 29.10 3.31 -0.68
N PHE A 174 29.12 1.99 -0.44
CA PHE A 174 29.79 1.43 0.73
C PHE A 174 31.27 1.16 0.49
N SER A 175 31.87 1.53 -0.66
CA SER A 175 33.28 1.26 -0.94
C SER A 175 34.20 1.88 0.12
N GLY A 176 35.19 1.11 0.60
CA GLY A 176 36.14 1.58 1.62
C GLY A 176 35.63 1.62 3.07
N ILE A 177 34.35 1.33 3.32
CA ILE A 177 33.77 1.31 4.67
C ILE A 177 33.12 -0.05 4.99
N THR A 178 33.07 -0.41 6.27
CA THR A 178 32.52 -1.70 6.74
C THR A 178 31.33 -1.46 7.66
N PRO A 179 30.17 -2.12 7.45
CA PRO A 179 29.05 -2.00 8.37
C PRO A 179 29.40 -2.66 9.69
N PHE A 180 29.11 -1.98 10.79
CA PHE A 180 29.17 -2.56 12.12
C PHE A 180 27.93 -3.38 12.36
N ASP A 181 28.10 -4.69 12.29
CA ASP A 181 27.00 -5.62 12.31
C ASP A 181 26.60 -6.01 13.74
N ALA A 182 27.41 -5.77 14.78
CA ALA A 182 27.21 -6.36 16.11
C ALA A 182 25.87 -6.06 16.84
N ARG A 183 25.00 -5.17 16.32
CA ARG A 183 23.74 -4.77 16.98
C ARG A 183 22.53 -4.85 16.06
N GLU A 184 21.50 -5.55 16.53
CA GLU A 184 20.17 -5.53 15.90
C GLU A 184 19.40 -4.27 16.34
N PRO A 185 18.72 -3.57 15.42
CA PRO A 185 17.75 -2.55 15.78
C PRO A 185 16.65 -3.11 16.72
N VAL A 186 16.30 -2.35 17.75
CA VAL A 186 15.32 -2.78 18.76
C VAL A 186 13.92 -2.38 18.31
N PHE A 187 13.10 -3.37 17.97
CA PHE A 187 11.71 -3.14 17.58
C PHE A 187 10.76 -3.10 18.79
N GLN A 188 10.19 -1.93 19.07
CA GLN A 188 9.18 -1.74 20.12
C GLN A 188 7.76 -1.84 19.53
N ALA A 189 7.22 -3.06 19.47
CA ALA A 189 5.93 -3.35 18.85
C ALA A 189 4.76 -2.54 19.45
N SER A 190 4.76 -2.28 20.76
CA SER A 190 3.70 -1.52 21.44
C SER A 190 3.64 -0.05 21.04
N ARG A 191 4.79 0.55 20.71
CA ARG A 191 4.88 1.95 20.28
C ARG A 191 4.91 2.09 18.76
N CYS A 192 5.17 0.99 18.06
CA CYS A 192 5.44 0.92 16.62
C CYS A 192 6.60 1.86 16.26
N VAL A 193 7.68 1.68 17.01
CA VAL A 193 8.94 2.42 16.90
C VAL A 193 10.06 1.40 16.73
N ASN A 194 10.99 1.68 15.83
CA ASN A 194 12.21 0.91 15.69
C ASN A 194 13.38 1.77 16.17
N THR A 195 14.12 1.29 17.16
CA THR A 195 15.23 2.03 17.77
C THR A 195 16.55 1.50 17.26
N PHE A 196 17.29 2.33 16.54
CA PHE A 196 18.67 2.05 16.16
C PHE A 196 19.63 2.60 17.22
N VAL A 197 20.62 1.79 17.57
CA VAL A 197 21.63 2.11 18.58
C VAL A 197 22.99 2.06 17.93
N PHE A 198 23.72 3.17 17.97
CA PHE A 198 25.08 3.24 17.45
C PHE A 198 26.08 3.68 18.52
N GLU A 199 27.35 3.35 18.27
CA GLU A 199 28.45 3.63 19.19
C GLU A 199 28.75 5.13 19.19
N ALA A 200 28.85 5.72 20.39
CA ALA A 200 29.18 7.13 20.59
C ALA A 200 30.70 7.41 20.62
N SER A 201 31.50 6.35 20.54
CA SER A 201 32.97 6.39 20.71
C SER A 201 33.63 5.39 19.77
N ASP A 202 34.94 5.54 19.55
CA ASP A 202 35.76 4.60 18.77
C ASP A 202 36.22 3.38 19.60
N PHE A 203 35.47 3.00 20.64
CA PHE A 203 35.91 1.98 21.59
C PHE A 203 36.05 0.58 20.95
N ARG A 204 35.14 0.21 20.05
CA ARG A 204 35.13 -1.11 19.38
C ARG A 204 35.76 -1.08 17.99
N GLN A 205 35.49 -0.01 17.24
CA GLN A 205 35.97 0.22 15.88
C GLN A 205 36.14 1.72 15.66
N LYS A 206 36.79 2.11 14.57
CA LYS A 206 36.99 3.51 14.18
C LYS A 206 35.76 4.07 13.47
N PHE A 207 34.80 4.58 14.24
CA PHE A 207 33.50 5.09 13.78
C PHE A 207 33.49 6.59 13.46
N TYR A 208 34.37 7.34 14.10
CA TYR A 208 34.40 8.79 14.03
C TYR A 208 35.67 9.29 13.34
N ARG A 209 35.48 10.24 12.43
CA ARG A 209 36.56 11.03 11.83
C ARG A 209 36.31 12.52 12.05
N ASN A 210 37.37 13.30 12.09
CA ASN A 210 37.27 14.75 12.14
C ASN A 210 37.24 15.28 10.71
N ASN A 211 36.17 16.00 10.32
CA ASN A 211 36.03 16.64 9.01
C ASN A 211 36.46 18.12 9.03
N GLY A 212 37.42 18.48 9.90
CA GLY A 212 37.97 19.83 10.03
C GLY A 212 37.20 20.75 10.98
N THR A 213 35.89 20.59 11.13
CA THR A 213 35.05 21.43 12.02
C THR A 213 34.35 20.62 13.12
N HIS A 214 33.93 19.40 12.80
CA HIS A 214 33.19 18.52 13.72
C HIS A 214 33.63 17.07 13.56
N TRP A 215 33.38 16.28 14.62
CA TRP A 215 33.42 14.82 14.53
C TRP A 215 32.17 14.31 13.81
N VAL A 216 32.38 13.46 12.81
CA VAL A 216 31.32 12.86 12.00
C VAL A 216 31.41 11.35 12.06
N THR A 217 30.27 10.67 11.98
CA THR A 217 30.18 9.22 11.83
C THR A 217 29.43 8.87 10.54
N SER A 218 29.80 7.76 9.90
CA SER A 218 29.14 7.32 8.68
C SER A 218 27.96 6.41 9.02
N VAL A 219 26.75 6.79 8.61
CA VAL A 219 25.56 5.96 8.72
C VAL A 219 25.06 5.64 7.33
N GLY A 220 24.69 4.39 7.11
CA GLY A 220 24.13 3.97 5.84
C GLY A 220 22.94 3.04 6.02
N TRP A 221 22.08 3.04 5.01
CA TRP A 221 20.87 2.24 4.99
C TRP A 221 20.58 1.78 3.56
N VAL A 222 19.71 0.78 3.47
CA VAL A 222 19.14 0.34 2.20
C VAL A 222 17.64 0.55 2.29
N ASP A 223 17.07 1.17 1.27
CA ASP A 223 15.61 1.29 1.14
C ASP A 223 14.99 0.00 0.58
N THR A 224 13.67 -0.10 0.54
CA THR A 224 13.02 -1.35 0.10
C THR A 224 13.18 -1.62 -1.39
N THR A 225 13.63 -0.63 -2.17
CA THR A 225 13.97 -0.81 -3.59
C THR A 225 15.36 -1.41 -3.78
N GLY A 226 16.13 -1.61 -2.70
CA GLY A 226 17.49 -2.11 -2.74
C GLY A 226 18.53 -1.02 -2.99
N LYS A 227 18.14 0.25 -2.99
CA LYS A 227 19.08 1.36 -3.18
C LYS A 227 19.78 1.67 -1.86
N CYS A 228 21.10 1.74 -1.94
CA CYS A 228 21.98 2.05 -0.83
C CYS A 228 22.13 3.56 -0.66
N HIS A 229 22.28 4.00 0.58
CA HIS A 229 22.55 5.39 0.93
C HIS A 229 23.60 5.42 2.03
N VAL A 230 24.60 6.30 1.90
CA VAL A 230 25.56 6.63 2.97
C VAL A 230 25.56 8.12 3.23
N ARG A 231 25.53 8.51 4.50
CA ARG A 231 25.66 9.92 4.91
C ARG A 231 26.61 10.06 6.09
N GLU A 232 27.34 11.16 6.10
CA GLU A 232 28.07 11.61 7.28
C GLU A 232 27.12 12.34 8.22
N VAL A 233 27.00 11.85 9.45
CA VAL A 233 26.19 12.46 10.50
C VAL A 233 27.12 13.24 11.42
N GLY A 234 26.94 14.56 11.47
CA GLY A 234 27.61 15.46 12.42
C GLY A 234 26.79 15.71 13.68
N GLY A 235 27.33 16.51 14.60
CA GLY A 235 26.60 17.00 15.79
C GLY A 235 26.41 15.99 16.92
N LEU A 236 26.87 14.75 16.74
CA LEU A 236 26.78 13.69 17.74
C LEU A 236 27.88 13.77 18.80
N GLY A 237 29.00 14.43 18.52
CA GLY A 237 30.18 14.39 19.40
C GLY A 237 30.87 13.02 19.41
N LYS A 238 32.18 13.02 19.65
CA LYS A 238 32.92 11.78 19.97
C LYS A 238 33.06 11.73 21.48
N GLU A 239 32.43 10.76 22.12
CA GLU A 239 32.59 10.54 23.55
C GLU A 239 33.94 9.88 23.82
N THR A 240 34.66 10.38 24.84
CA THR A 240 35.94 9.81 25.29
C THR A 240 35.76 8.59 26.19
N THR A 241 34.52 8.30 26.60
CA THR A 241 34.18 7.28 27.58
C THR A 241 33.98 5.93 26.88
N SER A 242 34.66 4.89 27.35
CA SER A 242 34.63 3.53 26.78
C SER A 242 33.19 2.98 26.67
N GLY A 243 32.64 2.94 25.45
CA GLY A 243 31.43 2.18 25.14
C GLY A 243 30.09 2.88 25.41
N ALA A 244 30.02 4.20 25.28
CA ALA A 244 28.74 4.94 25.26
C ALA A 244 27.95 4.72 23.96
N PHE A 245 26.62 4.92 24.00
CA PHE A 245 25.71 4.73 22.86
C PHE A 245 24.74 5.89 22.69
N TYR A 246 24.40 6.18 21.45
CA TYR A 246 23.24 7.00 21.11
C TYR A 246 22.09 6.12 20.61
N LYS A 247 20.86 6.56 20.87
CA LYS A 247 19.63 5.85 20.49
C LYS A 247 18.76 6.74 19.63
N PHE A 248 18.35 6.25 18.47
CA PHE A 248 17.48 6.97 17.55
C PHE A 248 16.24 6.16 17.24
N ASN A 249 15.10 6.84 17.31
CA ASN A 249 13.80 6.23 17.12
C ASN A 249 13.30 6.55 15.73
N PHE A 250 13.05 5.51 14.94
CA PHE A 250 12.34 5.60 13.69
C PHE A 250 10.85 5.33 13.92
N GLY A 251 10.01 6.23 13.42
CA GLY A 251 8.56 6.10 13.47
C GLY A 251 8.05 5.28 12.28
N CYS A 252 6.99 4.52 12.51
CA CYS A 252 6.28 3.81 11.46
C CYS A 252 5.47 4.80 10.59
N ASP A 253 5.72 4.81 9.28
CA ASP A 253 4.87 5.48 8.31
C ASP A 253 3.73 4.55 7.92
N LEU A 254 2.51 4.89 8.32
CA LEU A 254 1.32 4.06 8.14
C LEU A 254 0.78 4.06 6.69
N SER A 255 1.35 4.90 5.81
CA SER A 255 1.05 4.90 4.38
C SER A 255 1.89 3.88 3.62
N THR A 256 3.20 3.82 3.91
CA THR A 256 4.14 2.90 3.25
C THR A 256 4.38 1.60 4.02
N LEU A 257 3.94 1.54 5.28
CA LEU A 257 4.19 0.44 6.23
C LEU A 257 5.68 0.22 6.52
N ARG A 258 6.45 1.30 6.45
CA ARG A 258 7.90 1.30 6.60
C ARG A 258 8.37 2.35 7.58
N PHE A 259 9.54 2.12 8.16
CA PHE A 259 10.08 3.04 9.14
C PHE A 259 10.76 4.24 8.47
N ARG A 260 10.61 5.40 9.10
CA ARG A 260 11.24 6.65 8.70
C ARG A 260 11.64 7.46 9.92
N GLY A 261 12.58 8.38 9.74
CA GLY A 261 13.01 9.28 10.80
C GLY A 261 14.01 10.31 10.32
N ASP A 262 14.38 11.19 11.23
CA ASP A 262 15.36 12.24 11.01
C ASP A 262 16.54 12.01 11.98
N LEU A 263 17.73 11.87 11.41
CA LEU A 263 18.99 11.78 12.14
C LEU A 263 19.82 13.04 11.86
N PHE A 264 19.66 14.07 12.70
CA PHE A 264 20.39 15.35 12.59
C PHE A 264 20.32 16.01 11.19
N GLY A 265 19.12 16.09 10.64
CA GLY A 265 18.85 16.66 9.31
C GLY A 265 18.95 15.64 8.17
N ILE A 266 19.34 14.39 8.46
CA ILE A 266 19.33 13.30 7.48
C ILE A 266 17.99 12.57 7.57
N ILE A 267 17.12 12.88 6.63
CA ILE A 267 15.83 12.22 6.49
C ILE A 267 16.04 10.83 5.88
N MET A 268 15.66 9.81 6.64
CA MET A 268 15.67 8.42 6.20
C MET A 268 14.22 7.97 6.03
N THR A 269 13.91 7.44 4.85
CA THR A 269 12.57 6.92 4.52
C THR A 269 12.70 5.50 4.00
N ASP A 270 11.62 4.73 4.14
CA ASP A 270 11.52 3.40 3.54
C ASP A 270 12.63 2.44 4.01
N LEU A 271 12.98 2.51 5.29
CA LEU A 271 14.12 1.80 5.86
C LEU A 271 13.89 0.28 5.88
N ASP A 272 14.77 -0.47 5.21
CA ASP A 272 14.80 -1.94 5.28
C ASP A 272 15.93 -2.45 6.19
N VAL A 273 17.16 -1.99 5.93
CA VAL A 273 18.32 -2.24 6.80
C VAL A 273 19.07 -0.94 7.10
N VAL A 274 19.68 -0.86 8.28
CA VAL A 274 20.49 0.28 8.70
C VAL A 274 21.75 -0.20 9.42
N ALA A 275 22.84 0.54 9.26
CA ALA A 275 24.09 0.32 9.98
C ALA A 275 24.90 1.60 10.18
N GLN A 276 25.68 1.61 11.25
CA GLN A 276 26.81 2.52 11.42
C GLN A 276 28.01 1.88 10.73
N PHE A 277 28.82 2.66 10.06
CA PHE A 277 30.00 2.19 9.34
C PHE A 277 31.28 2.64 10.04
N TYR A 278 32.30 1.81 9.95
CA TYR A 278 33.64 2.12 10.41
C TYR A 278 34.64 1.98 9.26
N GLU A 279 35.75 2.72 9.38
CA GLU A 279 36.91 2.55 8.51
C GLU A 279 37.74 1.36 9.02
N PRO A 280 38.03 0.35 8.18
CA PRO A 280 38.91 -0.75 8.55
C PRO A 280 40.36 -0.30 8.80
#